data_AF-A0A645DT42-F1
#
_entry.id   AF-A0A645DT42-F1
#
_cell.length_a   1.000
_cell.length_b   1.000
_cell.length_c   1.000
_cell.angle_alpha   90.00
_cell.angle_beta   90.00
_cell.angle_gamma   90.00
#
_symmetry.space_group_name_H-M   'P 1'
#
loop_
_entity.id
_entity.type
_entity.pdbx_description
1 polymer ?
#
loop_
_entity_poly.entity_id
_entity_poly.type
_entity_poly.pdbx_seq_one_letter_code
_entity_poly.pdbx_strand_id
1 'polypeptide(L)'
;MLMQTPFRAEGIVTNISTDANGTQHIGLHRIPDRSGLWRYLGTTLLMFSMLGCAVYNSVQAFRRYQRHRTRIAEIQSYYESCLNPTLIDDPESLIR
;
A
#
# COMPACT_ATOMS: atom_id res chain seq x y z
N MET A 1 52.79 -14.64 -3.48
CA MET A 1 52.47 -15.08 -4.85
C MET A 1 51.01 -14.77 -5.12
N LEU A 2 50.73 -13.78 -5.96
CA LEU A 2 49.36 -13.46 -6.35
C LEU A 2 48.86 -14.52 -7.33
N MET A 3 47.66 -15.05 -7.06
CA MET A 3 46.94 -15.93 -7.97
C MET A 3 46.77 -15.23 -9.31
N GLN A 4 47.40 -15.79 -10.34
CA GLN A 4 47.25 -15.38 -11.72
C GLN A 4 45.91 -15.94 -12.25
N THR A 5 44.81 -15.56 -11.60
CA THR A 5 43.47 -15.92 -12.06
C THR A 5 43.00 -14.83 -13.03
N PRO A 6 42.72 -15.17 -14.30
CA PRO A 6 42.16 -14.20 -15.22
C PRO A 6 40.79 -13.76 -14.68
N PHE A 7 40.63 -12.47 -14.39
CA PHE A 7 39.33 -11.90 -14.05
C PHE A 7 38.68 -11.33 -15.31
N ARG A 8 37.39 -11.58 -15.46
CA ARG A 8 36.53 -10.91 -16.45
C ARG A 8 35.59 -9.98 -15.68
N ALA A 9 35.54 -8.72 -16.08
CA ALA A 9 34.60 -7.75 -15.54
C ALA A 9 33.90 -7.04 -16.71
N GLU A 10 32.57 -6.99 -16.67
CA GLU A 10 31.73 -6.33 -17.67
C GLU A 10 30.96 -5.19 -16.99
N GLY A 11 30.94 -4.01 -17.61
CA GLY A 11 30.34 -2.82 -17.02
C GLY A 11 30.63 -1.57 -17.82
N ILE A 12 29.98 -0.47 -17.45
CA ILE A 12 30.29 0.88 -17.94
C ILE A 12 31.45 1.42 -17.11
N VAL A 13 32.53 1.84 -17.75
CA VAL A 13 33.66 2.46 -17.05
C VAL A 13 33.25 3.85 -16.56
N THR A 14 33.29 4.07 -15.25
CA THR A 14 32.91 5.35 -14.63
C THR A 14 34.10 6.16 -14.15
N ASN A 15 35.23 5.50 -13.85
CA ASN A 15 36.45 6.18 -13.42
C ASN A 15 37.66 5.32 -13.75
N ILE A 16 38.76 5.97 -14.14
CA ILE A 16 40.07 5.35 -14.27
C ILE A 16 41.05 6.23 -13.49
N SER A 17 41.68 5.65 -12.47
CA SER A 17 42.70 6.34 -11.67
C SER A 17 43.95 5.46 -11.58
N THR A 18 45.12 6.08 -11.48
CA THR A 18 46.39 5.34 -11.33
C THR A 18 46.96 5.69 -9.97
N ASP A 19 47.22 4.66 -9.16
CA ASP A 19 47.83 4.82 -7.85
C ASP A 19 49.32 5.18 -7.97
N ALA A 20 49.93 5.67 -6.89
CA ALA A 20 51.35 6.01 -6.81
C ALA A 20 52.29 4.82 -7.15
N ASN A 21 51.81 3.58 -6.99
CA ASN A 21 52.52 2.36 -7.36
C ASN A 21 52.33 1.93 -8.84
N GLY A 22 51.66 2.75 -9.66
CA GLY A 22 51.41 2.44 -11.08
C GLY A 22 50.28 1.45 -11.35
N THR A 23 49.55 1.01 -10.31
CA THR A 23 48.36 0.17 -10.47
C THR A 23 47.18 1.02 -10.95
N GLN A 24 46.55 0.61 -12.05
CA GLN A 24 45.36 1.26 -12.58
C GLN A 24 44.10 0.70 -11.90
N HIS A 25 43.33 1.57 -11.27
CA HIS A 25 42.03 1.27 -10.70
C HIS A 25 40.92 1.69 -11.69
N ILE A 26 40.12 0.72 -12.13
CA ILE A 26 39.00 0.92 -13.04
C ILE A 26 37.70 0.76 -12.26
N GLY A 27 36.97 1.85 -12.09
CA GLY A 27 35.61 1.83 -11.55
C GLY A 27 34.63 1.37 -12.63
N LEU A 28 33.93 0.27 -12.38
CA LEU A 28 32.89 -0.26 -13.27
C LEU A 28 31.53 -0.10 -12.62
N HIS A 29 30.60 0.54 -13.32
CA HIS A 29 29.18 0.54 -12.96
C HIS A 29 28.46 -0.54 -13.76
N ARG A 30 27.61 -1.32 -13.07
CA ARG A 30 26.86 -2.43 -13.67
C ARG A 30 25.97 -1.90 -14.79
N ILE A 31 26.02 -2.56 -15.95
CA ILE A 31 25.10 -2.27 -17.06
C ILE A 31 23.67 -2.59 -16.59
N PRO A 32 22.69 -1.71 -16.84
CA PRO A 32 21.31 -1.99 -16.47
C PRO A 32 20.81 -3.23 -17.22
N ASP A 33 20.60 -4.31 -16.47
CA ASP A 33 20.13 -5.56 -17.02
C ASP A 33 18.66 -5.44 -17.46
N ARG A 34 18.34 -5.96 -18.64
CA ARG A 34 16.95 -6.06 -19.13
C ARG A 34 16.02 -6.79 -18.15
N SER A 35 16.56 -7.66 -17.31
CA SER A 35 15.84 -8.33 -16.22
C SER A 35 15.38 -7.35 -15.13
N GLY A 36 16.13 -6.27 -14.89
CA GLY A 36 15.75 -5.20 -13.97
C GLY A 36 14.49 -4.48 -14.42
N LEU A 37 14.37 -4.18 -15.72
CA LEU A 37 13.18 -3.55 -16.29
C LEU A 37 11.92 -4.42 -16.10
N TRP A 38 12.02 -5.73 -16.37
CA TRP A 38 10.92 -6.66 -16.14
C TRP A 38 10.52 -6.73 -14.67
N ARG A 39 11.50 -6.69 -13.75
CA ARG A 39 11.22 -6.67 -12.32
C ARG A 39 10.49 -5.39 -11.91
N TYR A 40 10.91 -4.23 -12.42
CA TYR A 40 10.22 -2.97 -12.15
C TYR A 40 8.79 -2.99 -12.69
N LEU A 41 8.59 -3.45 -13.91
CA LEU A 41 7.26 -3.58 -14.52
C LEU A 41 6.33 -4.50 -13.69
N GLY A 42 6.86 -5.64 -13.23
CA GLY A 42 6.11 -6.55 -12.37
C GLY A 42 5.75 -5.91 -11.02
N THR A 43 6.70 -5.24 -10.37
CA THR A 43 6.47 -4.60 -9.07
C THR A 43 5.49 -3.43 -9.15
N THR A 44 5.54 -2.62 -10.21
CA THR A 44 4.60 -1.51 -10.38
C THR A 44 3.18 -2.03 -10.60
N LEU A 45 3.02 -3.04 -11.47
CA LEU A 45 1.72 -3.67 -11.69
C LEU A 45 1.15 -4.31 -10.41
N LEU A 46 2.00 -4.98 -9.62
CA LEU A 46 1.62 -5.53 -8.31
C LEU A 46 1.21 -4.41 -7.33
N MET A 47 1.94 -3.30 -7.28
CA MET A 47 1.59 -2.16 -6.44
C MET A 47 0.22 -1.57 -6.82
N PHE A 48 -0.06 -1.42 -8.12
CA PHE A 48 -1.37 -0.95 -8.59
C PHE A 48 -2.51 -1.90 -8.21
N SER A 49 -2.29 -3.21 -8.32
CA SER A 49 -3.32 -4.19 -7.94
C SER A 49 -3.58 -4.18 -6.43
N MET A 50 -2.54 -4.14 -5.60
CA MET A 50 -2.67 -4.01 -4.15
C MET A 50 -3.38 -2.73 -3.75
N LEU A 51 -3.09 -1.60 -4.41
CA LEU A 51 -3.77 -0.34 -4.18
C LEU A 51 -5.27 -0.43 -4.51
N GLY A 52 -5.61 -1.03 -5.65
CA GLY A 52 -7.00 -1.26 -6.04
C GLY A 52 -7.75 -2.13 -5.03
N CYS A 53 -7.14 -3.23 -4.60
CA CYS A 53 -7.67 -4.09 -3.54
C CYS A 53 -7.84 -3.32 -2.23
N ALA A 54 -6.86 -2.54 -1.81
CA ALA A 54 -6.93 -1.76 -0.57
C ALA A 54 -8.11 -0.79 -0.60
N VAL A 55 -8.24 0.02 -1.66
CA VAL A 55 -9.34 0.98 -1.83
C VAL A 55 -10.70 0.25 -1.80
N TYR A 56 -10.83 -0.84 -2.54
CA TYR A 56 -12.08 -1.61 -2.58
C TYR A 56 -12.47 -2.15 -1.20
N ASN A 57 -11.52 -2.76 -0.49
CA ASN A 57 -11.75 -3.28 0.86
C ASN A 57 -12.04 -2.16 1.87
N SER A 58 -11.36 -1.02 1.77
CA SER A 58 -11.63 0.15 2.62
C SER A 58 -13.05 0.68 2.41
N VAL A 59 -13.52 0.79 1.17
CA VAL A 59 -14.90 1.22 0.88
C VAL A 59 -15.91 0.24 1.45
N GLN A 60 -15.70 -1.07 1.26
CA GLN A 60 -16.58 -2.08 1.85
C GLN A 60 -16.59 -2.03 3.38
N ALA A 61 -15.42 -1.93 4.00
CA ALA A 61 -15.28 -1.83 5.45
C ALA A 61 -16.01 -0.59 5.99
N PHE A 62 -15.85 0.55 5.33
CA PHE A 62 -16.54 1.79 5.69
C PHE A 62 -18.07 1.65 5.57
N ARG A 63 -18.57 1.09 4.46
CA ARG A 63 -20.01 0.85 4.28
C ARG A 63 -20.57 -0.10 5.34
N ARG A 64 -19.81 -1.15 5.70
CA ARG A 64 -20.18 -2.08 6.77
C ARG A 64 -20.22 -1.37 8.12
N TYR A 65 -19.23 -0.52 8.40
CA TYR A 65 -19.18 0.26 9.63
C TYR A 65 -20.36 1.22 9.75
N GLN A 66 -20.69 1.96 8.68
CA GLN A 66 -21.83 2.87 8.65
C GLN A 66 -23.15 2.15 8.94
N ARG A 67 -23.39 1.01 8.27
CA ARG A 67 -24.59 0.18 8.51
C ARG A 67 -24.63 -0.38 9.93
N HIS A 68 -23.48 -0.72 10.50
CA HIS A 68 -23.44 -1.21 11.88
C HIS A 68 -23.80 -0.09 12.87
N ARG A 69 -23.30 1.13 12.64
CA ARG A 69 -23.64 2.31 13.46
C ARG A 69 -25.14 2.64 13.41
N THR A 70 -25.75 2.61 12.23
CA THR A 70 -27.20 2.86 12.10
C THR A 70 -28.02 1.80 12.83
N ARG A 71 -27.66 0.51 12.69
CA ARG A 71 -28.36 -0.58 13.40
C ARG A 71 -28.25 -0.46 14.93
N ILE A 72 -27.08 -0.08 15.46
CA ILE A 72 -26.91 0.09 16.91
C ILE A 72 -27.73 1.28 17.42
N ALA A 73 -27.78 2.39 16.68
CA ALA A 73 -28.59 3.55 17.05
C ALA A 73 -30.09 3.22 17.10
N GLU A 74 -30.59 2.48 16.10
CA GLU A 74 -31.98 2.01 16.05
C GLU A 74 -32.30 1.08 17.24
N ILE A 75 -31.42 0.12 17.53
CA ILE A 75 -31.57 -0.77 18.69
C ILE A 75 -31.63 0.02 20.00
N GLN A 76 -30.73 1.01 20.17
CA GLN A 76 -30.74 1.88 21.35
C GLN A 76 -32.06 2.64 21.46
N SER A 77 -32.53 3.27 20.37
CA SER A 77 -33.81 4.00 20.38
C SER A 77 -35.01 3.13 20.75
N TYR A 78 -35.03 1.87 20.28
CA TYR A 78 -36.09 0.93 20.61
C TYR A 78 -36.12 0.64 22.11
N TYR A 79 -34.98 0.31 22.72
CA TYR A 79 -34.93 0.03 24.15
C TYR A 79 -35.15 1.28 25.01
N GLU A 80 -34.68 2.46 24.60
CA GLU A 80 -34.97 3.71 25.30
C GLU A 80 -36.47 4.02 25.30
N SER A 81 -37.17 3.79 24.18
CA SER A 81 -38.63 3.99 24.11
C SER A 81 -39.41 3.03 25.03
N CYS A 82 -38.91 1.81 25.24
CA CYS A 82 -39.49 0.86 26.18
C CYS A 82 -39.20 1.23 27.65
N LEU A 83 -38.06 1.85 27.93
CA LEU A 83 -37.63 2.21 29.29
C LEU A 83 -38.20 3.56 29.73
N ASN A 84 -38.40 4.48 28.79
CA ASN A 84 -38.94 5.80 29.01
C ASN A 84 -39.99 6.05 27.91
N PRO A 85 -41.26 5.65 28.11
CA PRO A 85 -42.31 5.89 27.14
C PRO A 85 -42.57 7.40 27.06
N THR A 86 -41.77 8.12 26.29
CA THR A 86 -42.13 9.45 25.85
C THR A 86 -43.36 9.29 25.00
N LEU A 87 -44.48 9.84 25.50
CA LEU A 87 -45.78 9.95 24.86
C LEU A 87 -45.67 9.79 23.34
N ILE A 88 -46.05 8.61 22.85
CA ILE A 88 -46.59 8.53 21.50
C ILE A 88 -47.73 9.55 21.53
N ASP A 89 -47.60 10.63 20.75
CA ASP A 89 -48.67 11.60 20.58
C ASP A 89 -49.94 10.80 20.29
N ASP A 90 -50.90 10.92 21.20
CA ASP A 90 -52.19 10.25 21.10
C ASP A 90 -52.77 10.66 19.74
N PRO A 91 -53.07 9.72 18.82
CA PRO A 91 -53.59 10.06 17.49
C PRO A 91 -54.91 10.88 17.54
N GLU A 92 -55.52 11.00 18.72
CA GLU A 92 -56.67 11.86 19.03
C GLU A 92 -56.34 13.38 19.09
N SER A 93 -55.07 13.79 19.17
CA SER A 93 -54.70 15.23 19.23
C SER A 93 -54.70 15.94 17.86
N LEU A 94 -54.77 15.17 16.75
CA LEU A 94 -54.77 15.65 15.37
C LEU A 94 -56.18 15.90 14.79
N ILE A 95 -57.25 15.65 15.57
CA ILE A 95 -58.66 15.75 15.10
C ILE A 95 -59.40 16.95 15.74
N ARG A 96 -58.78 17.76 16.60
CA ARG A 96 -59.41 18.98 17.17
C ARG A 96 -59.07 20.25 16.40
#